data_AF-A0A7W4FWX3-F1
#
_entry.id   AF-A0A7W4FWX3-F1
#
_cell.length_a   1.000
_cell.length_b   1.000
_cell.length_c   1.000
_cell.angle_alpha   90.00
_cell.angle_beta   90.00
_cell.angle_gamma   90.00
#
_symmetry.space_group_name_H-M   'P 1'
#
loop_
_entity.id
_entity.type
_entity.pdbx_description
1 polymer ?
#
loop_
_entity_poly.entity_id
_entity_poly.type
_entity_poly.pdbx_seq_one_letter_code
_entity_poly.pdbx_strand_id
1 'polypeptide(L)'
;MKFIIVGVISFTLGITGAGMIALKFFAYGGQSVAAAEIQMSASTLQLLESNQTDMVVNKLCSILPIALKNKAEFDASWFAIEFNYGHTQSDEDIETIAKNMLAKGNICNPITH
;
A
#
# COMPACT_ATOMS: atom_id res chain seq x y z
N MET A 1 -44.40 -22.16 5.40
CA MET A 1 -43.36 -22.16 6.46
C MET A 1 -42.08 -22.90 6.06
N LYS A 2 -42.13 -24.16 5.61
CA LYS A 2 -40.91 -24.95 5.27
C LYS A 2 -40.01 -24.29 4.21
N PHE A 3 -40.58 -23.74 3.13
CA PHE A 3 -39.81 -23.08 2.06
C PHE A 3 -39.11 -21.78 2.50
N ILE A 4 -39.73 -21.02 3.39
CA ILE A 4 -39.16 -19.78 3.94
C ILE A 4 -37.94 -20.12 4.81
N ILE A 5 -38.05 -21.17 5.62
CA ILE A 5 -36.94 -21.64 6.48
C ILE A 5 -35.75 -22.08 5.64
N VAL A 6 -35.98 -22.86 4.58
CA VAL A 6 -34.90 -23.29 3.67
C VAL A 6 -34.26 -22.08 2.98
N GLY A 7 -35.06 -21.11 2.51
CA GLY A 7 -34.55 -19.89 1.89
C GLY A 7 -33.66 -19.07 2.82
N VAL A 8 -34.07 -18.87 4.08
CA VAL A 8 -33.28 -18.12 5.07
C VAL A 8 -31.98 -18.82 5.44
N ILE A 9 -32.00 -20.16 5.57
CA ILE A 9 -30.80 -20.95 5.87
C ILE A 9 -29.83 -20.92 4.70
N SER A 10 -30.30 -21.12 3.47
CA SER A 10 -29.43 -21.06 2.28
C SER A 10 -28.84 -19.65 2.07
N PHE A 11 -29.62 -18.60 2.34
CA PHE A 11 -29.14 -17.23 2.25
C PHE A 11 -28.07 -16.90 3.28
N THR A 12 -28.27 -17.28 4.54
CA THR A 12 -27.30 -17.05 5.62
C THR A 12 -26.00 -17.85 5.39
N LEU A 13 -26.10 -19.09 4.93
CA LEU A 13 -24.92 -19.89 4.53
C LEU A 13 -24.19 -19.26 3.34
N GLY A 14 -24.92 -18.73 2.35
CA GLY A 14 -24.34 -18.04 1.19
C GLY A 14 -23.54 -16.79 1.59
N ILE A 15 -24.12 -15.92 2.42
CA ILE A 15 -23.44 -14.73 2.94
C ILE A 15 -22.21 -15.11 3.77
N THR A 16 -22.34 -16.11 4.65
CA THR A 16 -21.24 -16.54 5.52
C THR A 16 -20.08 -17.10 4.68
N GLY A 17 -20.38 -17.91 3.66
CA GLY A 17 -19.38 -18.45 2.74
C GLY A 17 -18.67 -17.34 1.94
N ALA A 18 -19.43 -16.41 1.35
CA ALA A 18 -18.87 -15.28 0.61
C ALA A 18 -18.02 -14.37 1.51
N GLY A 19 -18.48 -14.10 2.75
CA GLY A 19 -17.74 -13.31 3.73
C GLY A 19 -16.41 -13.95 4.13
N MET A 20 -16.39 -15.27 4.35
CA MET A 20 -15.14 -16.01 4.64
C MET A 20 -14.13 -15.94 3.48
N ILE A 21 -14.60 -16.01 2.24
CA ILE A 21 -13.76 -15.90 1.05
C ILE A 21 -13.19 -14.48 0.93
N ALA A 22 -14.04 -13.46 1.07
CA ALA A 22 -13.61 -12.06 1.05
C ALA A 22 -12.54 -11.78 2.13
N LEU A 23 -12.75 -12.28 3.36
CA LEU A 23 -11.80 -12.11 4.46
C LEU A 23 -10.44 -12.74 4.16
N LYS A 24 -10.41 -13.92 3.50
CA LYS A 24 -9.16 -14.50 3.02
C LYS A 24 -8.48 -13.63 1.97
N PHE A 25 -9.22 -13.11 0.98
CA PHE A 25 -8.64 -12.21 -0.02
C PHE A 25 -8.04 -10.95 0.60
N PHE A 26 -8.71 -10.35 1.60
CA PHE A 26 -8.15 -9.23 2.37
C PHE A 26 -6.87 -9.61 3.10
N ALA A 27 -6.84 -10.76 3.78
CA ALA A 27 -5.65 -11.25 4.48
C ALA A 27 -4.48 -11.50 3.51
N TYR A 28 -4.74 -12.12 2.34
CA TYR A 28 -3.74 -12.29 1.29
C TYR A 28 -3.26 -10.96 0.72
N GLY A 29 -4.16 -9.98 0.54
CA GLY A 29 -3.79 -8.62 0.15
C GLY A 29 -2.82 -8.00 1.15
N GLY A 30 -3.12 -8.06 2.45
CA GLY A 30 -2.24 -7.57 3.51
C GLY A 30 -0.88 -8.28 3.54
N GLN A 31 -0.84 -9.60 3.36
CA GLN A 31 0.41 -10.36 3.26
C GLN A 31 1.25 -9.96 2.04
N SER A 32 0.60 -9.70 0.90
CA SER A 32 1.28 -9.25 -0.31
C SER A 32 1.90 -7.85 -0.13
N VAL A 33 1.20 -6.95 0.54
CA VAL A 33 1.73 -5.60 0.87
C VAL A 33 2.94 -5.73 1.79
N ALA A 34 2.82 -6.51 2.88
CA ALA A 34 3.93 -6.74 3.80
C ALA A 34 5.15 -7.36 3.10
N ALA A 35 4.95 -8.32 2.19
CA ALA A 35 6.03 -8.91 1.42
C ALA A 35 6.72 -7.89 0.50
N ALA A 36 5.95 -7.01 -0.15
CA ALA A 36 6.48 -5.94 -1.00
C ALA A 36 7.28 -4.91 -0.17
N GLU A 37 6.80 -4.53 1.01
CA GLU A 37 7.51 -3.64 1.94
C GLU A 37 8.82 -4.25 2.45
N ILE A 38 8.82 -5.54 2.81
CA ILE A 38 10.02 -6.28 3.21
C ILE A 38 11.02 -6.33 2.05
N GLN A 39 10.57 -6.64 0.83
CA GLN A 39 11.43 -6.71 -0.34
C GLN A 39 12.04 -5.34 -0.67
N MET A 40 11.22 -4.27 -0.61
CA MET A 40 11.68 -2.91 -0.84
C MET A 40 12.73 -2.51 0.19
N SER A 41 12.47 -2.75 1.47
CA SER A 41 13.38 -2.45 2.58
C SER A 41 14.68 -3.24 2.48
N ALA A 42 14.60 -4.55 2.21
CA ALA A 42 15.77 -5.42 2.04
C ALA A 42 16.64 -4.99 0.85
N SER A 43 16.02 -4.70 -0.30
CA SER A 43 16.76 -4.21 -1.48
C SER A 43 17.42 -2.86 -1.24
N THR A 44 16.78 -1.99 -0.46
CA THR A 44 17.34 -0.68 -0.09
C THR A 44 18.53 -0.83 0.84
N LEU A 45 18.44 -1.73 1.83
CA LEU A 45 19.54 -2.08 2.73
C LEU A 45 20.74 -2.68 1.98
N GLN A 46 20.52 -3.58 1.01
CA GLN A 46 21.59 -4.16 0.20
C GLN A 46 22.35 -3.11 -0.64
N LEU A 47 21.63 -2.15 -1.22
CA LEU A 47 22.24 -1.07 -1.99
C LEU A 47 22.99 -0.09 -1.08
N LEU A 48 22.49 0.17 0.13
CA LEU A 48 23.19 0.94 1.17
C LEU A 48 24.47 0.23 1.63
N GLU A 49 24.40 -1.07 1.90
CA GLU A 49 25.57 -1.90 2.26
C GLU A 49 26.63 -1.90 1.16
N SER A 50 26.20 -1.88 -0.11
CA SER A 50 27.07 -1.79 -1.28
C SER A 50 27.61 -0.36 -1.54
N ASN A 51 27.31 0.61 -0.67
CA ASN A 51 27.66 2.03 -0.79
C ASN A 51 27.16 2.68 -2.10
N GLN A 52 26.04 2.19 -2.64
CA GLN A 52 25.43 2.67 -3.89
C GLN A 52 24.26 3.63 -3.59
N THR A 53 24.53 4.67 -2.79
CA THR A 53 23.54 5.64 -2.35
C THR A 53 22.85 6.36 -3.50
N ASP A 54 23.57 6.65 -4.59
CA ASP A 54 22.99 7.31 -5.77
C ASP A 54 21.94 6.43 -6.47
N MET A 55 22.14 5.11 -6.50
CA MET A 55 21.14 4.19 -7.07
C MET A 55 19.93 4.00 -6.16
N VAL A 56 20.12 4.03 -4.84
CA VAL A 56 19.02 4.05 -3.86
C VAL A 56 18.14 5.28 -4.09
N VAL A 57 18.77 6.44 -4.15
CA VAL A 57 18.10 7.72 -4.36
C VAL A 57 17.37 7.74 -5.70
N ASN A 58 18.04 7.37 -6.80
CA ASN A 58 17.42 7.35 -8.12
C ASN A 58 16.22 6.38 -8.20
N LYS A 59 16.35 5.19 -7.60
CA LYS A 59 15.26 4.20 -7.53
C LYS A 59 14.07 4.74 -6.73
N LEU A 60 14.30 5.33 -5.56
CA LEU A 60 13.25 5.91 -4.72
C LEU A 60 12.57 7.10 -5.41
N CYS A 61 13.35 7.97 -6.04
CA CYS A 61 12.85 9.14 -6.75
C CYS A 61 12.03 8.81 -8.01
N SER A 62 12.30 7.67 -8.64
CA SER A 62 11.49 7.15 -9.75
C SER A 62 10.20 6.47 -9.27
N ILE A 63 10.28 5.69 -8.18
CA ILE A 63 9.14 4.87 -7.70
C ILE A 63 8.14 5.68 -6.88
N LEU A 64 8.60 6.62 -6.04
CA LEU A 64 7.76 7.34 -5.08
C LEU A 64 6.64 8.20 -5.74
N PRO A 65 6.87 8.94 -6.83
CA PRO A 65 5.80 9.65 -7.54
C PRO A 65 4.74 8.70 -8.12
N ILE A 66 5.18 7.53 -8.61
CA ILE A 66 4.28 6.50 -9.17
C ILE A 66 3.43 5.90 -8.04
N ALA A 67 4.05 5.61 -6.89
CA ALA A 67 3.35 5.10 -5.72
C ALA A 67 2.29 6.09 -5.20
N LEU A 68 2.63 7.38 -5.11
CA LEU A 68 1.68 8.45 -4.74
C LEU A 68 0.51 8.55 -5.71
N LYS A 69 0.79 8.47 -7.02
CA LYS A 69 -0.27 8.49 -8.05
C LYS A 69 -1.19 7.28 -7.95
N ASN A 70 -0.60 6.07 -7.88
CA ASN A 70 -1.38 4.83 -7.76
C ASN A 70 -2.25 4.85 -6.51
N LYS A 71 -1.72 5.32 -5.37
CA LYS A 71 -2.50 5.46 -4.14
C LYS A 71 -3.67 6.42 -4.31
N ALA A 72 -3.46 7.60 -4.88
CA ALA A 72 -4.54 8.56 -5.15
C ALA A 72 -5.65 7.96 -6.06
N GLU A 73 -5.27 7.16 -7.05
CA GLU A 73 -6.22 6.44 -7.91
C GLU A 73 -6.98 5.32 -7.15
N PHE A 74 -6.31 4.60 -6.24
CA PHE A 74 -6.94 3.60 -5.37
C PHE A 74 -7.88 4.23 -4.34
N ASP A 75 -7.50 5.34 -3.72
CA ASP A 75 -8.31 6.06 -2.73
C ASP A 75 -9.55 6.69 -3.39
N ALA A 76 -9.47 7.04 -4.67
CA ALA A 76 -10.63 7.49 -5.47
C ALA A 76 -11.50 6.33 -5.99
N SER A 77 -11.08 5.07 -5.80
CA SER A 77 -11.80 3.90 -6.31
C SER A 77 -12.95 3.46 -5.40
N TRP A 78 -13.91 2.74 -5.96
CA TRP A 78 -14.99 2.09 -5.19
C TRP A 78 -14.49 1.09 -4.13
N PHE A 79 -13.26 0.58 -4.30
CA PHE A 79 -12.64 -0.36 -3.38
C PHE A 79 -11.77 0.33 -2.33
N ALA A 80 -11.82 1.66 -2.24
CA ALA A 80 -11.16 2.39 -1.18
C ALA A 80 -11.64 1.89 0.19
N ILE A 81 -10.69 1.48 1.00
CA ILE A 81 -10.87 0.99 2.35
C ILE A 81 -10.12 1.98 3.22
N GLU A 82 -10.77 2.53 4.25
CA GLU A 82 -10.09 3.42 5.20
C GLU A 82 -8.97 2.64 5.89
N PHE A 83 -7.74 2.83 5.42
CA PHE A 83 -6.54 2.37 6.09
C PHE A 83 -5.98 3.54 6.89
N ASN A 84 -6.12 3.45 8.20
CA ASN A 84 -5.51 4.40 9.12
C ASN A 84 -4.01 4.07 9.20
N TYR A 85 -3.21 4.71 8.34
CA TYR A 85 -1.78 4.72 8.52
C TYR A 85 -1.51 5.35 9.88
N GLY A 86 -0.77 4.67 10.75
CA GLY A 86 -0.43 5.23 12.06
C GLY A 86 0.17 6.61 11.88
N HIS A 87 -0.46 7.63 12.50
CA HIS A 87 0.01 9.01 12.46
C HIS A 87 1.52 9.03 12.71
N THR A 88 2.27 9.64 11.79
CA THR A 88 3.69 9.89 12.00
C THR A 88 3.86 10.87 13.16
N GLN A 89 5.06 10.91 13.76
CA GLN A 89 5.35 11.81 14.88
C GLN A 89 5.06 13.31 14.62
N SER A 90 4.85 13.72 13.36
CA SER A 90 4.57 15.12 13.01
C SER A 90 3.10 15.45 12.78
N ASP A 91 2.16 14.54 13.07
CA ASP A 91 0.72 14.70 12.81
C ASP A 91 0.36 14.95 11.33
N GLU A 92 1.35 14.84 10.43
CA GLU A 92 1.18 14.97 8.98
C GLU A 92 0.94 13.59 8.36
N ASP A 93 0.08 13.57 7.34
CA ASP A 93 -0.10 12.40 6.48
C ASP A 93 1.22 12.04 5.80
N ILE A 94 1.49 10.73 5.73
CA ILE A 94 2.68 10.17 5.08
C ILE A 94 2.81 10.67 3.63
N GLU A 95 1.70 10.91 2.95
CA GLU A 95 1.66 11.46 1.61
C GLU A 95 2.19 12.90 1.52
N THR A 96 1.85 13.73 2.50
CA THR A 96 2.31 15.12 2.58
C THR A 96 3.81 15.15 2.82
N ILE A 97 4.30 14.29 3.70
CA ILE A 97 5.74 14.11 3.95
C ILE A 97 6.45 13.66 2.65
N ALA A 98 5.92 12.64 1.96
CA ALA A 98 6.49 12.13 0.72
C ALA A 98 6.51 13.18 -0.41
N LYS A 99 5.40 13.93 -0.58
CA LYS A 99 5.32 15.05 -1.54
C LYS A 99 6.34 16.14 -1.20
N ASN A 100 6.48 16.50 0.07
CA ASN A 100 7.45 17.48 0.54
C ASN A 100 8.90 17.02 0.29
N MET A 101 9.20 15.73 0.46
CA MET A 101 10.52 15.17 0.18
C MET A 101 10.85 15.18 -1.32
N LEU A 102 9.87 14.92 -2.20
CA LEU A 102 10.03 15.06 -3.65
C LEU A 102 10.19 16.52 -4.09
N ALA A 103 9.42 17.43 -3.48
CA ALA A 103 9.43 18.85 -3.81
C ALA A 103 10.68 19.59 -3.31
N LYS A 104 11.33 19.10 -2.24
CA LYS A 104 12.68 19.52 -1.82
C LYS A 104 13.71 18.96 -2.82
N GLY A 105 13.65 19.46 -4.05
CA GLY A 105 14.26 18.93 -5.27
C GLY A 105 15.79 18.91 -5.36
N ASN A 106 16.51 18.69 -4.27
CA ASN A 106 17.96 18.41 -4.27
C ASN A 106 18.30 16.92 -4.15
N ILE A 107 17.36 16.08 -3.70
CA ILE A 107 17.61 14.64 -3.53
C ILE A 107 17.27 13.88 -4.82
N CYS A 108 16.17 14.25 -5.49
CA CYS A 108 15.68 13.60 -6.71
C CYS A 108 16.12 14.22 -8.04
N ASN A 109 16.85 15.34 -7.98
CA ASN A 109 17.68 15.80 -9.10
C ASN A 109 19.10 15.30 -8.81
N PRO A 110 19.49 14.12 -9.32
CA PRO A 110 20.91 13.80 -9.36
C PRO A 110 21.58 14.90 -10.18
N ILE A 111 22.62 15.46 -9.59
CA ILE A 111 23.55 16.41 -10.20
C ILE A 111 23.77 15.99 -11.65
N THR A 112 23.23 16.76 -12.59
CA THR A 112 23.74 16.80 -13.96
C THR A 112 25.18 17.26 -13.83
N HIS A 113 26.11 16.32 -14.00
CA HIS A 113 27.54 16.61 -14.15
C HIS A 113 27.77 17.69 -15.20
#